data_AF-A0A135L9G3-F1
#
_entry.id   AF-A0A135L9G3-F1
#
_cell.length_a   1.000
_cell.length_b   1.000
_cell.length_c   1.000
_cell.angle_alpha   90.00
_cell.angle_beta   90.00
_cell.angle_gamma   90.00
#
_symmetry.space_group_name_H-M   'P 1'
#
loop_
_entity.id
_entity.type
_entity.pdbx_description
1 polymer ?
#
loop_
_entity_poly.entity_id
_entity_poly.type
_entity_poly.pdbx_seq_one_letter_code
_entity_poly.pdbx_strand_id
1 'polypeptide(L)'
;MSLPLGADKVLDFGNERTNFLKWLADQSHLLRHQPEPDTVAEVQINLREQGSEYLDRLANAATTMASEARWHVCVRTKPPGFYDVEVPAMCDTLQQLLPFLAMKLGVDGKCDLCVHFIIENILIDPGF
;
A
#
# COMPACT_ATOMS: atom_id res chain seq x y z
N MET A 1 -10.11 -30.20 -3.51
CA MET A 1 -8.91 -30.26 -2.66
C MET A 1 -9.03 -29.09 -1.71
N SER A 2 -9.26 -29.34 -0.41
CA SER A 2 -9.43 -28.26 0.56
C SER A 2 -8.07 -27.67 0.90
N LEU A 3 -7.93 -26.35 0.82
CA LEU A 3 -6.72 -25.66 1.27
C LEU A 3 -6.50 -25.89 2.78
N PRO A 4 -5.25 -25.92 3.26
CA PRO A 4 -4.98 -25.97 4.69
C PRO A 4 -5.65 -24.78 5.39
N LEU A 5 -6.10 -24.99 6.64
CA LEU A 5 -6.89 -24.01 7.39
C LEU A 5 -6.22 -22.62 7.39
N GLY A 6 -6.92 -21.61 6.87
CA GLY A 6 -6.45 -20.21 6.81
C GLY A 6 -5.52 -19.87 5.65
N ALA A 7 -5.19 -20.81 4.76
CA ALA A 7 -4.35 -20.52 3.59
C ALA A 7 -5.05 -19.64 2.54
N ASP A 8 -6.38 -19.64 2.49
CA ASP A 8 -7.18 -18.69 1.72
C ASP A 8 -6.96 -17.25 2.22
N LYS A 9 -6.95 -17.02 3.54
CA LYS A 9 -6.72 -15.68 4.10
C LYS A 9 -5.31 -15.17 3.92
N VAL A 10 -4.33 -16.08 3.95
CA VAL A 10 -2.95 -15.76 3.61
C VAL A 10 -2.83 -15.35 2.15
N LEU A 11 -3.53 -16.04 1.25
CA LEU A 11 -3.59 -15.69 -0.16
C LEU A 11 -4.29 -14.35 -0.39
N ASP A 12 -5.43 -14.11 0.29
CA ASP A 12 -6.18 -12.85 0.20
C ASP A 12 -5.30 -11.67 0.62
N PHE A 13 -4.63 -11.75 1.77
CA PHE A 13 -3.68 -10.72 2.20
C PHE A 13 -2.54 -10.53 1.19
N GLY A 14 -1.95 -11.62 0.68
CA GLY A 14 -0.90 -11.57 -0.33
C GLY A 14 -1.34 -10.89 -1.63
N ASN A 15 -2.58 -11.11 -2.04
CA ASN A 15 -3.19 -10.46 -3.21
C ASN A 15 -3.38 -8.97 -2.97
N GLU A 16 -3.95 -8.56 -1.83
CA GLU A 16 -4.15 -7.14 -1.54
C GLU A 16 -2.84 -6.37 -1.39
N ARG A 17 -1.84 -6.97 -0.76
CA ARG A 17 -0.47 -6.42 -0.73
C ARG A 17 0.07 -6.21 -2.15
N THR A 18 -0.07 -7.21 -3.01
CA THR A 18 0.41 -7.14 -4.39
C THR A 18 -0.34 -6.07 -5.19
N ASN A 19 -1.65 -5.97 -5.03
CA ASN A 19 -2.48 -4.95 -5.68
C ASN A 19 -2.05 -3.54 -5.28
N PHE A 20 -1.87 -3.30 -3.97
CA PHE A 20 -1.43 -2.01 -3.45
C PHE A 20 -0.04 -1.61 -3.99
N LEU A 21 0.93 -2.51 -3.89
CA LEU A 21 2.30 -2.24 -4.39
C LEU A 21 2.33 -2.01 -5.89
N LYS A 22 1.54 -2.78 -6.66
CA LYS A 22 1.42 -2.57 -8.10
C LYS A 22 0.82 -1.19 -8.42
N TRP A 23 -0.27 -0.82 -7.74
CA TRP A 23 -0.89 0.49 -7.92
C TRP A 23 0.06 1.64 -7.60
N LEU A 24 0.84 1.55 -6.52
CA LEU A 24 1.89 2.53 -6.20
C LEU A 24 2.99 2.59 -7.26
N ALA A 25 3.43 1.44 -7.78
CA ALA A 25 4.43 1.38 -8.83
C ALA A 25 3.94 2.03 -10.13
N ASP A 26 2.65 1.86 -10.46
CA ASP A 26 2.03 2.53 -11.60
C ASP A 26 2.04 4.06 -11.41
N GLN A 27 1.71 4.57 -10.22
CA GLN A 27 1.79 6.02 -9.93
C GLN A 27 3.23 6.55 -10.05
N SER A 28 4.19 5.80 -9.51
CA SER A 28 5.61 6.15 -9.59
C SER A 28 6.12 6.18 -11.03
N HIS A 29 5.70 5.20 -11.84
CA HIS A 29 6.06 5.10 -13.24
C HIS A 29 5.56 6.30 -14.04
N LEU A 30 4.29 6.70 -13.82
CA LEU A 30 3.68 7.88 -14.43
C LEU A 30 4.49 9.15 -14.12
N LEU A 31 4.80 9.40 -12.84
CA LEU A 31 5.57 10.58 -12.43
C LEU A 31 6.98 10.63 -13.06
N ARG A 32 7.63 9.48 -13.23
CA ARG A 32 9.01 9.42 -13.73
C ARG A 32 9.13 9.49 -15.25
N HIS A 33 8.24 8.81 -15.97
CA HIS A 33 8.39 8.61 -17.42
C HIS A 33 7.46 9.49 -18.25
N GLN A 34 6.42 10.07 -17.62
CA GLN A 34 5.45 10.95 -18.28
C GLN A 34 5.13 12.16 -17.38
N PRO A 35 6.10 13.03 -17.05
CA PRO A 35 5.87 14.19 -16.18
C PRO A 35 5.17 15.35 -16.95
N GLU A 36 4.08 15.05 -17.64
CA GLU A 36 3.23 16.05 -18.26
C GLU A 36 2.18 16.56 -17.24
N PRO A 37 1.71 17.82 -17.36
CA PRO A 37 0.77 18.40 -16.39
C PRO A 37 -0.49 17.55 -16.16
N ASP A 38 -1.02 16.94 -17.21
CA ASP A 38 -2.22 16.09 -17.13
C ASP A 38 -1.93 14.80 -16.34
N THR A 39 -0.77 14.17 -16.55
CA THR A 39 -0.35 12.99 -15.80
C THR A 39 -0.09 13.31 -14.32
N VAL A 40 0.52 14.47 -14.04
CA VAL A 40 0.74 14.92 -12.65
C VAL A 40 -0.61 15.16 -11.94
N ALA A 41 -1.58 15.76 -12.64
CA ALA A 41 -2.94 15.94 -12.12
C ALA A 41 -3.66 14.60 -11.89
N GLU A 42 -3.49 13.63 -12.78
CA GLU A 42 -4.02 12.27 -12.63
C GLU A 42 -3.45 11.60 -11.38
N VAL A 43 -2.12 11.58 -11.22
CA VAL A 43 -1.47 10.98 -10.04
C VAL A 43 -1.90 11.70 -8.76
N GLN A 44 -2.05 13.02 -8.79
CA GLN A 44 -2.57 13.78 -7.66
C GLN A 44 -3.98 13.31 -7.24
N ILE A 45 -4.89 13.09 -8.20
CA ILE A 45 -6.23 12.56 -7.92
C ILE A 45 -6.14 11.13 -7.37
N ASN A 46 -5.35 10.26 -8.01
CA ASN A 46 -5.19 8.87 -7.60
C ASN A 46 -4.67 8.76 -6.16
N LEU A 47 -3.62 9.50 -5.82
CA LEU A 47 -3.05 9.50 -4.46
C LEU A 47 -4.02 10.05 -3.41
N ARG A 48 -4.87 11.02 -3.79
CA ARG A 48 -5.86 11.63 -2.88
C ARG A 48 -7.08 10.74 -2.66
N GLU A 49 -7.56 10.06 -3.70
CA GLU A 49 -8.90 9.46 -3.71
C GLU A 49 -8.89 7.94 -3.78
N GLN A 50 -7.92 7.32 -4.45
CA GLN A 50 -7.87 5.87 -4.64
C GLN A 50 -6.98 5.17 -3.60
N GLY A 51 -5.94 5.86 -3.12
CA GLY A 51 -4.98 5.28 -2.18
C GLY A 51 -5.62 4.73 -0.91
N SER A 52 -6.66 5.39 -0.40
CA SER A 52 -7.40 4.93 0.79
C SER A 52 -8.05 3.56 0.58
N GLU A 53 -8.63 3.31 -0.60
CA GLU A 53 -9.30 2.03 -0.89
C GLU A 53 -8.33 0.84 -0.83
N TYR A 54 -7.15 0.98 -1.44
CA TYR A 54 -6.13 -0.08 -1.40
C TYR A 54 -5.62 -0.33 0.03
N LEU A 55 -5.41 0.75 0.79
CA LEU A 55 -4.94 0.67 2.18
C LEU A 55 -6.01 0.04 3.10
N ASP A 56 -7.28 0.40 2.92
CA ASP A 56 -8.40 -0.19 3.67
C ASP A 56 -8.52 -1.69 3.38
N ARG A 57 -8.45 -2.10 2.11
CA ARG A 57 -8.49 -3.52 1.73
C ARG A 57 -7.31 -4.29 2.33
N LEU A 58 -6.11 -3.72 2.30
CA LEU A 58 -4.92 -4.32 2.87
C LEU A 58 -5.03 -4.49 4.40
N ALA A 59 -5.44 -3.44 5.12
CA ALA A 59 -5.62 -3.46 6.56
C ALA A 59 -6.70 -4.48 6.99
N ASN A 60 -7.81 -4.54 6.27
CA ASN A 60 -8.87 -5.51 6.50
C ASN A 60 -8.38 -6.94 6.26
N ALA A 61 -7.69 -7.20 5.14
CA ALA A 61 -7.15 -8.52 4.83
C ALA A 61 -6.12 -8.98 5.87
N ALA A 62 -5.29 -8.07 6.38
CA ALA A 62 -4.33 -8.35 7.44
C ALA A 62 -5.02 -8.77 8.74
N THR A 63 -6.04 -8.02 9.17
CA THR A 63 -6.84 -8.30 10.37
C THR A 63 -7.61 -9.62 10.26
N THR A 64 -8.20 -9.89 9.10
CA THR A 64 -8.87 -11.17 8.80
C THR A 64 -7.87 -12.33 8.82
N MET A 65 -6.69 -12.18 8.22
CA MET A 65 -5.65 -13.21 8.27
C MET A 65 -5.18 -13.47 9.70
N ALA A 66 -4.98 -12.43 10.52
CA ALA A 66 -4.55 -12.57 11.90
C ALA A 66 -5.55 -13.37 12.75
N SER A 67 -6.85 -13.16 12.53
CA SER A 67 -7.93 -13.82 13.28
C SER A 67 -8.22 -15.23 12.78
N GLU A 68 -8.38 -15.42 11.47
CA GLU A 68 -8.85 -16.67 10.87
C GLU A 68 -7.71 -17.63 10.50
N ALA A 69 -6.51 -17.11 10.27
CA ALA A 69 -5.30 -17.90 9.97
C ALA A 69 -4.26 -17.84 11.11
N ARG A 70 -4.68 -17.56 12.35
CA ARG A 70 -3.78 -17.39 13.52
C ARG A 70 -2.76 -18.50 13.75
N TRP A 71 -3.07 -19.73 13.33
CA TRP A 71 -2.19 -20.89 13.49
C TRP A 71 -1.29 -21.16 12.28
N HIS A 72 -1.51 -20.45 11.17
CA HIS A 72 -0.73 -20.57 9.96
C HIS A 72 0.71 -20.07 10.18
N VAL A 73 1.69 -20.72 9.53
CA VAL A 73 3.11 -20.40 9.72
C VAL A 73 3.42 -18.95 9.39
N CYS A 74 2.84 -18.40 8.32
CA CYS A 74 3.02 -16.99 7.93
C CYS A 74 2.62 -15.99 9.01
N VAL A 75 1.59 -16.30 9.80
CA VAL A 75 1.16 -15.44 10.91
C VAL A 75 2.10 -15.61 12.10
N ARG A 76 2.46 -16.86 12.41
CA ARG A 76 3.27 -17.20 13.60
C ARG A 76 4.75 -16.85 13.51
N THR A 77 5.28 -16.63 12.30
CA THR A 77 6.68 -16.18 12.12
C THR A 77 6.87 -14.69 12.39
N LYS A 78 5.79 -13.92 12.51
CA LYS A 78 5.81 -12.50 12.85
C LYS A 78 5.55 -12.29 14.35
N PRO A 79 5.97 -11.15 14.92
CA PRO A 79 5.61 -10.77 16.28
C PRO A 79 4.08 -10.75 16.47
N PRO A 80 3.59 -11.08 17.68
CA PRO A 80 2.18 -10.88 18.02
C PRO A 80 1.77 -9.43 17.78
N GLY A 81 0.59 -9.20 17.18
CA GLY A 81 0.13 -7.85 16.84
C GLY A 81 0.56 -7.35 15.45
N PHE A 82 1.47 -8.05 14.75
CA PHE A 82 1.98 -7.55 13.47
C PHE A 82 0.85 -7.32 12.45
N TYR A 83 -0.01 -8.31 12.24
CA TYR A 83 -1.03 -8.25 11.19
C TYR A 83 -2.32 -7.52 11.60
N ASP A 84 -2.68 -7.50 12.88
CA ASP A 84 -3.91 -6.91 13.41
C ASP A 84 -3.72 -5.55 14.09
N VAL A 85 -2.47 -5.13 14.33
CA VAL A 85 -2.14 -3.82 14.93
C VAL A 85 -1.14 -3.05 14.07
N GLU A 86 0.02 -3.62 13.77
CA GLU A 86 1.09 -2.87 13.08
C GLU A 86 0.73 -2.58 11.62
N VAL A 87 0.27 -3.57 10.85
CA VAL A 87 -0.14 -3.37 9.45
C VAL A 87 -1.28 -2.34 9.32
N PRO A 88 -2.38 -2.41 10.10
CA PRO A 88 -3.38 -1.34 10.12
C PRO A 88 -2.81 0.04 10.46
N ALA A 89 -1.94 0.15 11.47
CA ALA A 89 -1.34 1.43 11.84
C ALA A 89 -0.43 2.01 10.74
N MET A 90 0.30 1.15 10.02
CA MET A 90 1.05 1.56 8.83
C MET A 90 0.12 2.04 7.72
N CYS A 91 -1.00 1.34 7.48
CA CYS A 91 -2.01 1.75 6.51
C CYS A 91 -2.61 3.12 6.88
N ASP A 92 -3.00 3.34 8.14
CA ASP A 92 -3.52 4.61 8.63
C ASP A 92 -2.52 5.76 8.43
N THR A 93 -1.23 5.49 8.69
CA THR A 93 -0.15 6.47 8.47
C THR A 93 -0.05 6.83 6.99
N LEU A 94 -0.11 5.84 6.10
CA LEU A 94 -0.09 6.09 4.66
C LEU A 94 -1.34 6.80 4.17
N GLN A 95 -2.52 6.51 4.71
CA GLN A 95 -3.76 7.21 4.36
C GLN A 95 -3.66 8.72 4.62
N GLN A 96 -2.92 9.12 5.65
CA GLN A 96 -2.64 10.53 5.93
C GLN A 96 -1.54 11.11 5.04
N LEU A 97 -0.54 10.29 4.69
CA LEU A 97 0.60 10.71 3.89
C LEU A 97 0.25 10.92 2.41
N LEU A 98 -0.51 10.01 1.79
CA LEU A 98 -0.77 10.06 0.34
C LEU A 98 -1.47 11.36 -0.11
N PRO A 99 -2.50 11.88 0.60
CA PRO A 99 -3.08 13.18 0.27
C PRO A 99 -2.09 14.34 0.43
N PHE A 100 -1.20 14.28 1.42
CA PHE A 100 -0.15 15.28 1.59
C PHE A 100 0.85 15.26 0.42
N LEU A 101 1.26 14.08 -0.04
CA LEU A 101 2.10 13.93 -1.22
C LEU A 101 1.40 14.46 -2.48
N ALA A 102 0.11 14.14 -2.64
CA ALA A 102 -0.72 14.64 -3.73
C ALA A 102 -0.74 16.18 -3.78
N MET A 103 -0.83 16.86 -2.64
CA MET A 103 -0.79 18.33 -2.57
C MET A 103 0.56 18.95 -2.99
N LYS A 104 1.64 18.17 -3.00
CA LYS A 104 2.98 18.64 -3.40
C LYS A 104 3.26 18.47 -4.90
N LEU A 105 2.50 17.60 -5.56
CA LEU A 105 2.62 17.38 -6.99
C LEU A 105 2.26 18.62 -7.80
N GLY A 106 3.04 18.91 -8.85
CA GLY A 106 2.82 20.03 -9.77
C GLY A 106 3.13 21.42 -9.20
N VAL A 107 3.61 21.51 -7.95
CA VAL A 107 4.05 22.77 -7.34
C VAL A 107 5.36 23.24 -7.99
N ASP A 108 6.33 22.34 -8.09
CA ASP A 108 7.52 22.46 -8.93
C ASP A 108 8.11 21.07 -9.20
N GLY A 109 8.97 20.96 -10.21
CA GLY A 109 9.54 19.66 -10.60
C GLY A 109 10.46 19.01 -9.55
N LYS A 110 10.95 19.73 -8.53
CA LYS A 110 11.69 19.12 -7.42
C LYS A 110 10.74 18.43 -6.45
N CYS A 111 9.58 19.02 -6.20
CA CYS A 111 8.53 18.37 -5.40
C CYS A 111 8.07 17.06 -6.06
N ASP A 112 7.91 17.04 -7.39
CA ASP A 112 7.53 15.82 -8.12
C ASP A 112 8.56 14.69 -7.94
N LEU A 113 9.85 15.02 -8.05
CA LEU A 113 10.95 14.07 -7.79
C LEU A 113 10.98 13.57 -6.34
N CYS A 114 10.69 14.44 -5.37
CA CYS A 114 10.61 14.05 -3.96
C CYS A 114 9.43 13.09 -3.72
N VAL A 115 8.26 13.35 -4.30
CA VAL A 115 7.09 12.46 -4.19
C VAL A 115 7.40 11.10 -4.82
N HIS A 116 7.99 11.08 -6.02
CA HIS A 116 8.45 9.84 -6.66
C HIS A 116 9.41 9.06 -5.73
N PHE A 117 10.42 9.71 -5.16
CA PHE A 117 11.36 9.07 -4.25
C PHE A 117 10.67 8.48 -3.01
N ILE A 118 9.70 9.18 -2.42
CA ILE A 118 8.94 8.68 -1.27
C ILE A 118 8.14 7.43 -1.65
N ILE A 119 7.47 7.43 -2.81
CA ILE A 119 6.73 6.26 -3.30
C ILE A 119 7.67 5.06 -3.50
N GLU A 120 8.84 5.28 -4.11
CA GLU A 120 9.85 4.21 -4.29
C GLU A 120 10.36 3.64 -2.97
N ASN A 121 10.49 4.46 -1.91
CA ASN A 121 10.87 3.95 -0.59
C ASN A 121 9.78 3.08 0.03
N ILE A 122 8.50 3.39 -0.19
CA ILE A 122 7.38 2.54 0.26
C ILE A 122 7.41 1.19 -0.48
N LEU A 123 7.70 1.20 -1.79
CA LEU A 123 7.73 -0.01 -2.62
C LEU A 123 8.81 -1.03 -2.19
N ILE A 124 9.92 -0.55 -1.64
CA ILE A 124 11.05 -1.41 -1.21
C ILE A 124 11.03 -1.71 0.28
N ASP A 125 10.09 -1.14 1.05
CA ASP A 125 9.98 -1.38 2.48
C ASP A 125 9.57 -2.84 2.75
N PRO A 126 10.40 -3.64 3.44
CA PRO A 126 10.07 -5.03 3.77
C PRO A 126 8.92 -5.17 4.78
N GLY A 127 8.52 -4.07 5.42
CA GLY A 127 7.33 -3.96 6.25
C GLY A 127 6.02 -4.01 5.47
N PHE A 128 6.07 -3.68 4.17
CA PHE A 128 4.96 -3.90 3.25
C PHE A 128 5.02 -5.26 2.61
#